data_AF-A0A161UC85-F1
#
_entry.id   AF-A0A161UC85-F1
#
_cell.length_a   1.000
_cell.length_b   1.000
_cell.length_c   1.000
_cell.angle_alpha   90.00
_cell.angle_beta   90.00
_cell.angle_gamma   90.00
#
_symmetry.space_group_name_H-M   'P 1'
#
loop_
_entity.id
_entity.type
_entity.pdbx_description
1 polymer ?
#
loop_
_entity_poly.entity_id
_entity_poly.type
_entity_poly.pdbx_seq_one_letter_code
_entity_poly.pdbx_strand_id
1 'polypeptide(L)'
;MISEDQNKALLLVAEKTRQVEEWRKYAEYCTLREKGLRKVSFAVLNEFLVEVRQWTYEQKKSFVTCLMQFCETVPDADYGPLPTPLVQQVVVPTLKTWCESELEDSTPFRWLGIYFYRLEYLYKALEVDATDDRARGHIVSDSIGHIEFSTHHLPDYFIGEPNQVLDKAKEVYIHITKFFDDTRREYWHKELEEALLLVHNYIAWIESGHTNLVEWGKENNTIVSSGITTVYYNS
;
A
#
# COMPACT_ATOMS: atom_id res chain seq x y z
N MET A 1 -18.25 9.35 -8.18
CA MET A 1 -19.24 8.57 -7.43
C MET A 1 -18.44 7.72 -6.45
N ILE A 2 -18.83 7.63 -5.18
CA ILE A 2 -18.13 6.79 -4.19
C ILE A 2 -18.49 5.32 -4.51
N SER A 3 -17.53 4.38 -4.39
CA SER A 3 -17.79 2.96 -4.66
C SER A 3 -18.75 2.37 -3.62
N GLU A 4 -19.37 1.22 -3.92
CA GLU A 4 -20.20 0.50 -2.96
C GLU A 4 -19.41 0.12 -1.70
N ASP A 5 -18.16 -0.31 -1.88
CA ASP A 5 -17.30 -0.73 -0.78
C ASP A 5 -16.82 0.46 0.08
N GLN A 6 -16.52 1.60 -0.54
CA GLN A 6 -16.28 2.86 0.19
C GLN A 6 -17.50 3.29 1.01
N ASN A 7 -18.72 3.11 0.50
CA ASN A 7 -19.94 3.40 1.27
C ASN A 7 -20.10 2.44 2.46
N LYS A 8 -19.84 1.13 2.26
CA LYS A 8 -19.83 0.15 3.38
C LYS A 8 -18.81 0.53 4.43
N ALA A 9 -17.59 0.90 4.03
CA ALA A 9 -16.53 1.30 4.95
C ALA A 9 -16.93 2.53 5.77
N LEU A 10 -17.50 3.56 5.13
CA LEU A 10 -18.00 4.76 5.83
C LEU A 10 -19.05 4.42 6.88
N LEU A 11 -19.99 3.51 6.60
CA LEU A 11 -21.02 3.12 7.56
C LEU A 11 -20.45 2.34 8.75
N LEU A 12 -19.55 1.39 8.50
CA LEU A 12 -18.88 0.62 9.56
C LEU A 12 -18.09 1.54 10.50
N VAL A 13 -17.32 2.46 9.93
CA VAL A 13 -16.57 3.46 10.70
C VAL A 13 -17.53 4.37 11.47
N ALA A 14 -18.63 4.81 10.86
CA ALA A 14 -19.63 5.65 11.52
C ALA A 14 -20.28 4.95 12.72
N GLU A 15 -20.66 3.68 12.58
CA GLU A 15 -21.28 2.90 13.65
C GLU A 15 -20.35 2.77 14.85
N LYS A 16 -19.09 2.40 14.60
CA LYS A 16 -18.11 2.21 15.67
C LYS A 16 -17.76 3.52 16.36
N THR A 17 -17.51 4.57 15.58
CA THR A 17 -17.09 5.87 16.15
C THR A 17 -18.23 6.58 16.88
N ARG A 18 -19.50 6.31 16.54
CA ARG A 18 -20.66 6.87 17.27
C ARG A 18 -20.75 6.40 18.73
N GLN A 19 -20.10 5.29 19.08
CA GLN A 19 -20.11 4.74 20.45
C GLN A 19 -19.27 5.56 21.44
N VAL A 20 -18.44 6.47 20.93
CA VAL A 20 -17.57 7.36 21.73
C VAL A 20 -18.04 8.78 21.52
N GLU A 21 -18.45 9.46 22.60
CA GLU A 21 -19.10 10.78 22.51
C GLU A 21 -18.17 11.82 21.86
N GLU A 22 -16.88 11.78 22.18
CA GLU A 22 -15.88 12.67 21.58
C GLU A 22 -15.74 12.48 20.07
N TRP A 23 -16.11 11.32 19.52
CA TRP A 23 -15.95 11.00 18.10
C TRP A 23 -17.25 11.19 17.30
N ARG A 24 -18.32 11.65 17.95
CA ARG A 24 -19.67 11.69 17.37
C ARG A 24 -19.77 12.54 16.11
N LYS A 25 -19.07 13.68 16.05
CA LYS A 25 -19.03 14.52 14.84
C LYS A 25 -18.33 13.84 13.67
N TYR A 26 -17.31 13.02 13.95
CA TYR A 26 -16.67 12.23 12.90
C TYR A 26 -17.57 11.09 12.39
N ALA A 27 -18.34 10.45 13.27
CA ALA A 27 -19.36 9.50 12.87
C ALA A 27 -20.45 10.14 11.98
N GLU A 28 -20.84 11.38 12.31
CA GLU A 28 -21.77 12.18 11.50
C GLU A 28 -21.16 12.56 10.15
N TYR A 29 -19.89 12.98 10.11
CA TYR A 29 -19.16 13.16 8.85
C TYR A 29 -19.29 11.91 7.97
N CYS A 30 -18.94 10.72 8.49
CA CYS A 30 -18.96 9.47 7.72
C CYS A 30 -20.37 9.15 7.20
N THR A 31 -21.40 9.32 8.04
CA THR A 31 -22.81 9.10 7.67
C THR A 31 -23.25 10.06 6.55
N LEU A 32 -22.85 11.33 6.62
CA LEU A 32 -23.19 12.32 5.59
C LEU A 32 -22.42 12.10 4.28
N ARG A 33 -21.18 11.58 4.37
CA ARG A 33 -20.39 11.23 3.19
C ARG A 33 -21.00 10.13 2.38
N GLU A 34 -21.43 9.06 3.04
CA GLU A 34 -22.06 7.92 2.39
C GLU A 34 -23.33 8.36 1.62
N LYS A 35 -24.13 9.25 2.20
CA LYS A 35 -25.31 9.86 1.54
C LYS A 35 -24.98 10.81 0.38
N GLY A 36 -23.72 10.97 0.01
CA GLY A 36 -23.27 11.88 -1.04
C GLY A 36 -23.32 13.37 -0.67
N LEU A 37 -23.56 13.71 0.60
CA LEU A 37 -23.68 15.10 1.09
C LEU A 37 -22.29 15.72 1.32
N ARG A 38 -21.50 15.84 0.24
CA ARG A 38 -20.06 16.21 0.30
C ARG A 38 -19.80 17.54 1.02
N LYS A 39 -20.59 18.59 0.72
CA LYS A 39 -20.39 19.92 1.32
C LYS A 39 -20.73 19.93 2.82
N VAL A 40 -21.86 19.32 3.17
CA VAL A 40 -22.36 19.28 4.56
C VAL A 40 -21.45 18.43 5.43
N SER A 41 -21.07 17.24 4.97
CA SER A 41 -20.11 16.38 5.66
C SER A 41 -18.79 17.11 5.98
N PHE A 42 -18.20 17.83 5.02
CA PHE A 42 -16.96 18.57 5.27
C PHE A 42 -17.14 19.73 6.26
N ALA A 43 -18.31 20.35 6.37
CA ALA A 43 -18.58 21.33 7.41
C ALA A 43 -18.51 20.67 8.80
N VAL A 44 -19.17 19.52 8.98
CA VAL A 44 -19.12 18.73 10.22
C VAL A 44 -17.70 18.25 10.54
N LEU A 45 -16.94 17.82 9.51
CA LEU A 45 -15.53 17.44 9.70
C LEU A 45 -14.70 18.62 10.21
N ASN A 46 -14.89 19.81 9.67
CA ASN A 46 -14.13 20.98 10.11
C ASN A 46 -14.43 21.33 11.58
N GLU A 47 -15.68 21.20 12.02
CA GLU A 47 -16.02 21.36 13.44
C GLU A 47 -15.35 20.30 14.31
N PHE A 48 -15.38 19.03 13.88
CA PHE A 48 -14.67 17.95 14.57
C PHE A 48 -13.17 18.27 14.69
N LEU A 49 -12.53 18.75 13.63
CA LEU A 49 -11.11 19.11 13.65
C LEU A 49 -10.79 20.27 14.59
N VAL A 50 -11.72 21.20 14.82
CA VAL A 50 -11.56 22.26 15.83
C VAL A 50 -11.53 21.67 17.24
N GLU A 51 -12.38 20.68 17.52
CA GLU A 51 -12.42 19.98 18.81
C GLU A 51 -11.17 19.14 19.03
N VAL A 52 -10.75 18.38 18.01
CA VAL A 52 -9.55 17.52 18.07
C VAL A 52 -8.29 18.31 18.37
N ARG A 53 -8.21 19.59 17.98
CA ARG A 53 -7.06 20.44 18.33
C ARG A 53 -6.87 20.59 19.84
N GLN A 54 -7.95 20.52 20.62
CA GLN A 54 -7.92 20.63 22.08
C GLN A 54 -7.64 19.30 22.77
N TRP A 55 -7.63 18.19 22.04
CA TRP A 55 -7.39 16.87 22.60
C TRP A 55 -5.94 16.69 23.04
N THR A 56 -5.76 15.90 24.10
CA THR A 56 -4.47 15.37 24.49
C THR A 56 -3.92 14.43 23.41
N TYR A 57 -2.62 14.15 23.48
CA TYR A 57 -2.01 13.18 22.59
C TYR A 57 -2.67 11.79 22.70
N GLU A 58 -2.97 11.32 23.91
CA GLU A 58 -3.61 10.01 24.13
C GLU A 58 -5.02 9.92 23.52
N GLN A 59 -5.79 11.00 23.57
CA GLN A 59 -7.10 11.06 22.91
C GLN A 59 -6.96 10.96 21.38
N LYS A 60 -6.00 11.68 20.79
CA LYS A 60 -5.71 11.58 19.35
C LYS A 60 -5.22 10.19 18.97
N LYS A 61 -4.30 9.62 19.77
CA LYS A 61 -3.76 8.27 19.57
C LYS A 61 -4.88 7.24 19.60
N SER A 62 -5.77 7.28 20.58
CA SER A 62 -6.93 6.38 20.68
C SER A 62 -7.83 6.45 19.43
N PHE A 63 -8.15 7.66 18.97
CA PHE A 63 -8.94 7.86 17.76
C PHE A 63 -8.23 7.33 16.50
N VAL A 64 -6.94 7.64 16.34
CA VAL A 64 -6.13 7.18 15.20
C VAL A 64 -5.99 5.66 15.19
N THR A 65 -5.74 5.03 16.34
CA THR A 65 -5.70 3.57 16.47
C THR A 65 -7.01 2.93 15.99
N CYS A 66 -8.15 3.46 16.42
CA CYS A 66 -9.47 2.98 15.97
C CYS A 66 -9.59 3.08 14.44
N LEU A 67 -9.23 4.22 13.85
CA LEU A 67 -9.37 4.45 12.42
C LEU A 67 -8.41 3.59 11.58
N MET A 68 -7.16 3.44 12.01
CA MET A 68 -6.18 2.64 11.27
C MET A 68 -6.49 1.13 11.35
N GLN A 69 -7.08 0.65 12.45
CA GLN A 69 -7.60 -0.73 12.52
C GLN A 69 -8.66 -1.00 11.46
N PHE A 70 -9.52 -0.03 11.13
CA PHE A 70 -10.46 -0.16 10.02
C PHE A 70 -9.73 -0.23 8.68
N CYS A 71 -8.71 0.60 8.46
CA CYS A 71 -7.90 0.55 7.24
C CYS A 71 -7.23 -0.83 7.05
N GLU A 72 -6.88 -1.52 8.13
CA GLU A 72 -6.29 -2.87 8.08
C GLU A 72 -7.30 -3.99 7.82
N THR A 73 -8.57 -3.80 8.18
CA THR A 73 -9.54 -4.91 8.28
C THR A 73 -10.75 -4.76 7.37
N VAL A 74 -11.00 -3.56 6.85
CA VAL A 74 -12.16 -3.25 6.02
C VAL A 74 -11.66 -2.75 4.65
N PRO A 75 -12.06 -3.42 3.55
CA PRO A 75 -11.75 -2.95 2.19
C PRO A 75 -12.19 -1.50 1.99
N ASP A 76 -11.39 -0.73 1.25
CA ASP A 76 -11.62 0.68 0.93
C ASP A 76 -11.78 1.63 2.14
N ALA A 77 -11.47 1.21 3.37
CA ALA A 77 -11.56 2.10 4.54
C ALA A 77 -10.48 3.20 4.56
N ASP A 78 -9.41 3.02 3.81
CA ASP A 78 -8.43 4.05 3.48
C ASP A 78 -8.96 5.09 2.47
N TYR A 79 -10.06 4.79 1.78
CA TYR A 79 -10.73 5.69 0.83
C TYR A 79 -12.08 6.19 1.35
N GLY A 80 -12.12 7.43 1.82
CA GLY A 80 -13.35 8.11 2.23
C GLY A 80 -13.42 8.43 3.73
N PRO A 81 -13.31 7.42 4.63
CA PRO A 81 -13.13 7.64 6.06
C PRO A 81 -11.86 8.44 6.40
N LEU A 82 -10.82 8.38 5.57
CA LEU A 82 -9.59 9.17 5.70
C LEU A 82 -9.52 10.37 4.74
N PRO A 83 -10.32 11.45 4.92
CA PRO A 83 -10.20 12.63 4.07
C PRO A 83 -8.89 13.39 4.36
N THR A 84 -8.34 14.04 3.33
CA THR A 84 -7.07 14.77 3.41
C THR A 84 -6.93 15.71 4.63
N PRO A 85 -7.93 16.53 5.02
CA PRO A 85 -7.79 17.39 6.20
C PRO A 85 -7.58 16.61 7.50
N LEU A 86 -8.23 15.45 7.66
CA LEU A 86 -8.08 14.59 8.83
C LEU A 86 -6.69 13.94 8.85
N VAL A 87 -6.25 13.45 7.68
CA VAL A 87 -4.93 12.84 7.51
C VAL A 87 -3.82 13.82 7.89
N GLN A 88 -3.87 15.03 7.37
CA GLN A 88 -2.82 16.04 7.54
C GLN A 88 -2.80 16.66 8.95
N GLN A 89 -3.96 16.86 9.57
CA GLN A 89 -4.05 17.59 10.85
C GLN A 89 -4.03 16.66 12.07
N VAL A 90 -4.39 15.39 11.92
CA VAL A 90 -4.56 14.46 13.03
C VAL A 90 -3.76 13.19 12.81
N VAL A 91 -4.07 12.40 11.78
CA VAL A 91 -3.55 11.03 11.64
C VAL A 91 -2.03 10.99 11.50
N VAL A 92 -1.48 11.63 10.46
CA VAL A 92 -0.03 11.60 10.21
C VAL A 92 0.77 12.26 11.35
N PRO A 93 0.39 13.44 11.87
CA PRO A 93 1.08 14.02 13.03
C PRO A 93 1.08 13.10 14.25
N THR A 94 -0.07 12.50 14.59
CA THR A 94 -0.16 11.58 15.73
C THR A 94 0.69 10.32 15.54
N LEU A 95 0.68 9.72 14.36
CA LEU A 95 1.52 8.54 14.08
C LEU A 95 3.02 8.88 14.12
N LYS A 96 3.41 10.06 13.62
CA LYS A 96 4.81 10.51 13.69
C LYS A 96 5.26 10.70 15.13
N THR A 97 4.48 11.41 15.94
CA THR A 97 4.76 11.55 17.38
C THR A 97 4.81 10.20 18.08
N TRP A 98 3.98 9.23 17.67
CA TRP A 98 4.08 7.87 18.19
C TRP A 98 5.42 7.21 17.84
N CYS A 99 5.83 7.28 16.57
CA CYS A 99 7.07 6.69 16.10
C CYS A 99 8.34 7.29 16.73
N GLU A 100 8.29 8.53 17.24
CA GLU A 100 9.46 9.19 17.85
C GLU A 100 9.97 8.50 19.11
N SER A 101 9.10 7.82 19.86
CA SER A 101 9.44 7.15 21.12
C SER A 101 9.09 5.67 21.15
N GLU A 102 8.53 5.12 20.07
CA GLU A 102 8.09 3.73 20.02
C GLU A 102 9.27 2.79 19.76
N LEU A 103 9.38 1.74 20.58
CA LEU A 103 10.48 0.78 20.56
C LEU A 103 10.02 -0.67 20.48
N GLU A 104 8.72 -0.94 20.68
CA GLU A 104 8.18 -2.30 20.81
C GLU A 104 7.05 -2.57 19.83
N ASP A 105 6.18 -1.59 19.57
CA ASP A 105 5.07 -1.73 18.64
C ASP A 105 5.47 -1.28 17.23
N SER A 106 5.55 -2.23 16.30
CA SER A 106 5.81 -1.97 14.87
C SER A 106 4.64 -1.31 14.15
N THR A 107 3.43 -1.37 14.72
CA THR A 107 2.17 -0.95 14.11
C THR A 107 2.12 0.50 13.63
N PRO A 108 2.51 1.54 14.41
CA PRO A 108 2.50 2.93 13.93
C PRO A 108 3.45 3.15 12.74
N PHE A 109 4.61 2.48 12.74
CA PHE A 109 5.54 2.52 11.62
C PHE A 109 4.94 1.86 10.38
N ARG A 110 4.36 0.66 10.54
CA ARG A 110 3.65 -0.05 9.47
C ARG A 110 2.53 0.79 8.87
N TRP A 111 1.71 1.45 9.69
CA TRP A 111 0.62 2.31 9.23
C TRP A 111 1.12 3.52 8.43
N LEU A 112 2.20 4.18 8.87
CA LEU A 112 2.85 5.24 8.10
C LEU A 112 3.38 4.74 6.76
N GLY A 113 3.97 3.54 6.76
CA GLY A 113 4.53 2.92 5.58
C GLY A 113 3.49 2.57 4.52
N ILE A 114 2.45 1.82 4.91
CA ILE A 114 1.43 1.28 4.00
C ILE A 114 0.49 2.39 3.50
N TYR A 115 -0.18 3.10 4.39
CA TYR A 115 -1.30 3.97 4.01
C TYR A 115 -0.89 5.38 3.59
N PHE A 116 0.36 5.75 3.87
CA PHE A 116 0.88 7.08 3.57
C PHE A 116 2.15 7.07 2.72
N TYR A 117 2.49 5.91 2.14
CA TYR A 117 3.59 5.70 1.19
C TYR A 117 4.92 6.25 1.73
N ARG A 118 5.38 5.67 2.85
CA ARG A 118 6.65 6.02 3.51
C ARG A 118 7.48 4.77 3.74
N LEU A 119 8.13 4.30 2.68
CA LEU A 119 8.88 3.04 2.67
C LEU A 119 9.89 2.93 3.82
N GLU A 120 10.52 4.04 4.22
CA GLU A 120 11.45 4.09 5.35
C GLU A 120 10.82 3.63 6.67
N TYR A 121 9.51 3.86 6.86
CA TYR A 121 8.80 3.39 8.04
C TYR A 121 8.47 1.89 7.98
N LEU A 122 8.35 1.29 6.79
CA LEU A 122 8.20 -0.18 6.68
C LEU A 122 9.48 -0.89 7.13
N TYR A 123 10.65 -0.39 6.72
CA TYR A 123 11.92 -0.91 7.22
C TYR A 123 12.06 -0.70 8.73
N LYS A 124 11.65 0.46 9.24
CA LYS A 124 11.65 0.71 10.68
C LYS A 124 10.71 -0.22 11.45
N ALA A 125 9.54 -0.55 10.90
CA ALA A 125 8.64 -1.54 11.48
C ALA A 125 9.33 -2.90 11.64
N LEU A 126 10.11 -3.33 10.64
CA LEU A 126 10.88 -4.58 10.68
C LEU A 126 12.11 -4.54 11.59
N GLU A 127 12.67 -3.35 11.87
CA GLU A 127 13.70 -3.18 12.89
C GLU A 127 13.14 -3.35 14.30
N VAL A 128 11.91 -2.87 14.53
CA VAL A 128 11.20 -2.97 15.81
C VAL A 128 10.67 -4.40 16.02
N ASP A 129 10.02 -4.95 15.00
CA ASP A 129 9.50 -6.32 15.00
C ASP A 129 9.82 -7.02 13.68
N ALA A 130 10.83 -7.89 13.72
CA ALA A 130 11.24 -8.67 12.56
C ALA A 130 10.17 -9.68 12.09
N THR A 131 9.15 -9.97 12.91
CA THR A 131 8.05 -10.89 12.60
C THR A 131 6.84 -10.22 11.96
N ASP A 132 6.90 -8.91 11.71
CA ASP A 132 5.84 -8.16 11.04
C ASP A 132 5.73 -8.51 9.54
N ASP A 133 5.07 -9.63 9.27
CA ASP A 133 4.82 -10.14 7.92
C ASP A 133 3.93 -9.21 7.09
N ARG A 134 3.20 -8.27 7.70
CA ARG A 134 2.40 -7.29 6.95
C ARG A 134 3.31 -6.19 6.38
N ALA A 135 4.21 -5.63 7.19
CA ALA A 135 5.20 -4.68 6.69
C ALA A 135 6.11 -5.33 5.64
N ARG A 136 6.55 -6.57 5.89
CA ARG A 136 7.35 -7.37 4.95
C ARG A 136 6.62 -7.63 3.64
N GLY A 137 5.35 -8.03 3.71
CA GLY A 137 4.46 -8.19 2.56
C GLY A 137 4.40 -6.96 1.68
N HIS A 138 4.26 -5.79 2.28
CA HIS A 138 4.21 -4.55 1.51
C HIS A 138 5.53 -4.21 0.81
N ILE A 139 6.68 -4.41 1.46
CA ILE A 139 8.00 -4.19 0.84
C ILE A 139 8.20 -5.13 -0.36
N VAL A 140 7.82 -6.40 -0.20
CA VAL A 140 7.95 -7.41 -1.27
C VAL A 140 7.02 -7.08 -2.44
N SER A 141 5.75 -6.79 -2.16
CA SER A 141 4.75 -6.41 -3.16
C SER A 141 5.19 -5.20 -3.99
N ASP A 142 5.60 -4.12 -3.32
CA ASP A 142 6.08 -2.90 -3.98
C ASP A 142 7.31 -3.16 -4.85
N SER A 143 8.25 -3.95 -4.35
CA SER A 143 9.46 -4.31 -5.09
C SER A 143 9.17 -5.19 -6.31
N ILE A 144 8.24 -6.15 -6.19
CA ILE A 144 7.80 -6.98 -7.32
C ILE A 144 7.10 -6.10 -8.37
N GLY A 145 6.23 -5.18 -7.95
CA GLY A 145 5.59 -4.22 -8.87
C GLY A 145 6.61 -3.37 -9.64
N HIS A 146 7.74 -3.01 -9.03
CA HIS A 146 8.85 -2.35 -9.73
C HIS A 146 9.58 -3.26 -10.75
N ILE A 147 9.72 -4.56 -10.44
CA ILE A 147 10.26 -5.54 -11.39
C ILE A 147 9.32 -5.69 -12.59
N GLU A 148 8.02 -5.84 -12.35
CA GLU A 148 7.00 -5.94 -13.39
C GLU A 148 6.97 -4.67 -14.25
N PHE A 149 7.03 -3.49 -13.62
CA PHE A 149 7.16 -2.22 -14.32
C PHE A 149 8.40 -2.15 -15.21
N SER A 150 9.50 -2.83 -14.86
CA SER A 150 10.68 -2.85 -15.75
C SER A 150 10.42 -3.59 -17.07
N THR A 151 9.45 -4.50 -17.07
CA THR A 151 9.11 -5.37 -18.21
C THR A 151 7.79 -5.00 -18.91
N HIS A 152 7.04 -4.01 -18.40
CA HIS A 152 5.66 -3.79 -18.84
C HIS A 152 5.51 -3.30 -20.29
N HIS A 153 6.57 -2.76 -20.89
CA HIS A 153 6.60 -2.38 -22.30
C HIS A 153 7.18 -3.46 -23.21
N LEU A 154 7.57 -4.63 -22.69
CA LEU A 154 8.00 -5.71 -23.56
C LEU A 154 6.83 -6.19 -24.46
N PRO A 155 7.09 -6.43 -25.76
CA PRO A 155 8.42 -6.66 -26.33
C PRO A 155 9.12 -5.41 -26.89
N ASP A 156 8.56 -4.21 -26.74
CA ASP A 156 9.09 -3.00 -27.37
C ASP A 156 10.41 -2.55 -26.75
N TYR A 157 10.47 -2.45 -25.43
CA TYR A 157 11.70 -2.13 -24.69
C TYR A 157 11.59 -2.49 -23.20
N PHE A 158 12.76 -2.62 -22.57
CA PHE A 158 12.90 -2.80 -21.12
C PHE A 158 13.19 -1.44 -20.46
N ILE A 159 12.61 -1.18 -19.29
CA ILE A 159 12.88 0.04 -18.53
C ILE A 159 13.99 -0.23 -17.51
N GLY A 160 15.08 0.53 -17.60
CA GLY A 160 16.22 0.43 -16.69
C GLY A 160 17.23 -0.66 -17.10
N GLU A 161 18.09 -1.03 -16.16
CA GLU A 161 19.18 -1.99 -16.38
C GLU A 161 18.80 -3.38 -15.85
N PRO A 162 18.71 -4.43 -16.69
CA PRO A 162 18.25 -5.76 -16.26
C PRO A 162 19.04 -6.35 -15.08
N ASN A 163 20.36 -6.12 -15.03
CA ASN A 163 21.18 -6.62 -13.93
C ASN A 163 20.87 -5.92 -12.59
N GLN A 164 20.48 -4.65 -12.60
CA GLN A 164 20.04 -3.94 -11.38
C GLN A 164 18.71 -4.49 -10.88
N VAL A 165 17.81 -4.89 -11.79
CA VAL A 165 16.56 -5.57 -11.45
C VAL A 165 16.84 -6.93 -10.79
N LEU A 166 17.80 -7.70 -11.31
CA LEU A 166 18.22 -8.96 -10.69
C LEU A 166 18.83 -8.76 -9.30
N ASP A 167 19.64 -7.71 -9.10
CA ASP A 167 20.18 -7.39 -7.78
C ASP A 167 19.07 -7.01 -6.80
N LYS A 168 18.08 -6.23 -7.25
CA LYS A 168 16.91 -5.92 -6.42
C LYS A 168 16.12 -7.19 -6.08
N ALA A 169 15.94 -8.10 -7.04
CA ALA A 169 15.24 -9.36 -6.81
C ALA A 169 15.92 -10.24 -5.76
N LYS A 170 17.26 -10.20 -5.65
CA LYS A 170 17.99 -10.88 -4.56
C LYS A 170 17.63 -10.28 -3.19
N GLU A 171 17.49 -8.96 -3.09
CA GLU A 171 17.02 -8.32 -1.85
C GLU A 171 15.60 -8.76 -1.51
N VAL A 172 14.70 -8.79 -2.51
CA VAL A 172 13.31 -9.25 -2.34
C VAL A 172 13.29 -10.69 -1.84
N TYR A 173 14.10 -11.56 -2.43
CA TYR A 173 14.23 -12.95 -1.99
C TYR A 173 14.66 -13.07 -0.51
N ILE A 174 15.60 -12.23 -0.06
CA ILE A 174 15.99 -12.16 1.36
C ILE A 174 14.81 -11.77 2.24
N HIS A 175 13.94 -10.86 1.79
CA HIS A 175 12.70 -10.57 2.52
C HIS A 175 11.74 -11.77 2.51
N ILE A 176 11.55 -12.45 1.37
CA ILE A 176 10.66 -13.62 1.25
C ILE A 176 11.06 -14.76 2.19
N THR A 177 12.36 -15.07 2.29
CA THR A 177 12.85 -16.11 3.20
C THR A 177 12.58 -15.83 4.68
N LYS A 178 12.41 -14.56 5.05
CA LYS A 178 12.19 -14.09 6.43
C LYS A 178 10.72 -13.99 6.84
N PHE A 179 9.77 -14.34 5.97
CA PHE A 179 8.38 -14.46 6.42
C PHE A 179 8.27 -15.52 7.51
N PHE A 180 7.45 -15.21 8.51
CA PHE A 180 7.14 -16.17 9.57
C PHE A 180 6.09 -17.19 9.09
N ASP A 181 5.10 -16.76 8.31
CA ASP A 181 4.08 -17.61 7.70
C ASP A 181 4.59 -18.30 6.42
N ASP A 182 4.66 -19.64 6.45
CA ASP A 182 5.04 -20.48 5.31
C ASP A 182 4.16 -20.27 4.08
N THR A 183 2.85 -20.09 4.26
CA THR A 183 1.92 -19.91 3.14
C THR A 183 2.21 -18.59 2.43
N ARG A 184 2.52 -17.53 3.18
CA ARG A 184 2.92 -16.24 2.60
C ARG A 184 4.26 -16.33 1.91
N ARG A 185 5.22 -17.06 2.50
CA ARG A 185 6.54 -17.27 1.90
C ARG A 185 6.43 -17.97 0.55
N GLU A 186 5.65 -19.05 0.46
CA GLU A 186 5.41 -19.77 -0.79
C GLU A 186 4.72 -18.90 -1.84
N TYR A 187 3.67 -18.17 -1.43
CA TYR A 187 2.98 -17.23 -2.31
C TYR A 187 3.96 -16.22 -2.91
N TRP A 188 4.70 -15.48 -2.09
CA TRP A 188 5.60 -14.44 -2.59
C TRP A 188 6.78 -14.98 -3.38
N HIS A 189 7.26 -16.20 -3.08
CA HIS A 189 8.28 -16.86 -3.90
C HIS A 189 7.78 -17.05 -5.33
N LYS A 190 6.55 -17.54 -5.47
CA LYS A 190 5.90 -17.76 -6.76
C LYS A 190 5.71 -16.44 -7.52
N GLU A 191 5.20 -15.39 -6.86
CA GLU A 191 5.01 -14.08 -7.49
C GLU A 191 6.36 -13.50 -7.99
N LEU A 192 7.44 -13.64 -7.21
CA LEU A 192 8.77 -13.20 -7.63
C LEU A 192 9.29 -13.99 -8.84
N GLU A 193 9.09 -15.32 -8.87
CA GLU A 193 9.46 -16.16 -10.01
C GLU A 193 8.71 -15.78 -11.28
N GLU A 194 7.40 -15.52 -11.17
CA GLU A 194 6.57 -15.06 -12.29
C GLU A 194 7.04 -13.70 -12.83
N ALA A 195 7.31 -12.73 -11.94
CA ALA A 195 7.82 -11.42 -12.34
C ALA A 195 9.22 -11.49 -13.01
N LEU A 196 10.08 -12.39 -12.52
CA LEU A 196 11.43 -12.56 -13.06
C LEU A 196 11.49 -13.32 -14.39
N LEU A 197 10.43 -14.04 -14.77
CA LEU A 197 10.40 -14.80 -16.03
C LEU A 197 10.69 -13.91 -17.25
N LEU A 198 10.01 -12.76 -17.34
CA LEU A 198 10.22 -11.80 -18.43
C LEU A 198 11.61 -11.15 -18.38
N VAL A 199 12.14 -10.88 -17.18
CA VAL A 199 13.49 -10.32 -17.00
C VAL A 199 14.54 -11.31 -17.53
N HIS A 200 14.45 -12.58 -17.12
CA HIS A 200 15.38 -13.62 -17.56
C HIS A 200 15.29 -13.86 -19.07
N ASN A 201 14.08 -13.90 -19.63
CA ASN A 201 13.89 -14.05 -21.07
C ASN A 201 14.51 -12.88 -21.85
N TYR A 202 14.34 -11.65 -21.35
CA TYR A 202 14.94 -10.46 -21.97
C TYR A 202 16.47 -10.51 -21.95
N ILE A 203 17.08 -10.91 -20.83
CA ILE A 203 18.54 -11.07 -20.71
C ILE A 203 19.04 -12.16 -21.66
N ALA A 204 18.39 -13.32 -21.66
CA ALA A 204 18.77 -14.44 -22.54
C ALA A 204 18.67 -14.06 -24.03
N TRP A 205 17.67 -13.24 -24.40
CA TRP A 205 17.57 -12.68 -25.74
C TRP A 205 18.76 -11.77 -26.07
N ILE A 206 19.13 -10.83 -25.19
CA ILE A 206 20.30 -9.96 -25.39
C ILE A 206 21.57 -10.80 -25.59
N GLU A 207 21.79 -11.78 -24.72
CA GLU A 207 22.96 -12.64 -24.75
C GLU A 207 23.03 -13.53 -26.01
N SER A 208 21.87 -13.91 -26.57
CA SER A 208 21.81 -14.68 -27.80
C SER A 208 22.25 -13.91 -29.05
N GLY A 209 22.25 -12.58 -29.01
CA GLY A 209 22.50 -11.72 -30.16
C GLY A 209 21.39 -11.75 -31.23
N HIS A 210 20.23 -12.34 -30.93
CA HIS A 210 19.09 -12.39 -31.84
C HIS A 210 18.52 -10.97 -32.05
N THR A 211 18.18 -10.59 -33.29
CA THR A 211 17.80 -9.20 -33.60
C THR A 211 16.37 -8.82 -33.21
N ASN A 212 15.50 -9.81 -33.00
CA ASN A 212 14.09 -9.61 -32.71
C ASN A 212 13.64 -10.49 -31.52
N LEU A 213 13.18 -9.86 -30.45
CA LEU A 213 12.76 -10.54 -29.22
C LEU A 213 11.55 -11.46 -29.44
N VAL A 214 10.58 -11.06 -30.27
CA VAL A 214 9.36 -11.84 -30.54
C VAL A 214 9.66 -13.11 -31.33
N GLU A 215 10.54 -13.02 -32.33
CA GLU A 215 10.99 -14.18 -33.10
C GLU A 215 11.81 -15.12 -32.21
N TRP A 216 12.76 -14.60 -31.44
CA TRP A 216 13.53 -15.37 -30.47
C TRP A 216 12.62 -16.11 -29.48
N GLY A 217 11.59 -15.43 -28.96
CA GLY A 217 10.60 -16.01 -28.04
C GLY A 217 9.85 -17.20 -28.65
N LYS A 218 9.46 -17.10 -29.92
CA LYS A 218 8.80 -18.21 -30.65
C LYS A 218 9.73 -19.40 -30.84
N GLU A 219 10.97 -19.16 -31.25
CA GLU A 219 11.97 -20.21 -31.48
C GLU A 219 12.34 -20.96 -30.19
N ASN A 220 12.33 -20.26 -29.06
CA ASN A 220 12.69 -20.80 -27.75
C ASN A 220 11.46 -21.21 -26.90
N ASN A 221 10.25 -21.13 -27.47
CA ASN A 221 8.99 -21.44 -26.79
C ASN A 221 8.85 -20.74 -25.41
N THR A 222 9.15 -19.44 -25.37
CA THR A 222 9.11 -18.62 -24.15
C THR A 222 8.29 -17.34 -24.32
N ILE A 223 7.80 -16.80 -23.21
CA ILE A 223 7.02 -15.56 -23.19
C ILE A 223 7.96 -14.34 -23.24
N VAL A 224 7.56 -13.31 -23.98
CA VAL A 224 8.36 -12.09 -24.16
C VAL A 224 7.58 -10.80 -23.95
N SER A 225 6.37 -10.92 -23.40
CA SER A 225 5.51 -9.80 -23.05
C SER A 225 4.55 -10.24 -21.97
N SER A 226 4.14 -9.33 -21.10
CA SER A 226 3.10 -9.58 -20.09
C SER A 226 1.70 -9.80 -20.69
N GLY A 227 1.51 -9.44 -21.97
CA GLY A 227 0.21 -9.48 -22.63
C GLY A 227 -0.75 -8.37 -22.17
N ILE A 228 -0.28 -7.46 -21.30
CA ILE A 228 -1.04 -6.31 -20.83
C ILE A 228 -0.83 -5.15 -21.82
N THR A 229 -1.77 -4.93 -22.73
CA THR A 229 -1.81 -3.71 -23.54
C THR A 229 -2.39 -2.57 -22.70
N THR A 230 -1.52 -1.79 -22.04
CA THR A 230 -1.93 -0.55 -21.39
C THR A 230 -2.18 0.51 -22.47
N VAL A 231 -3.45 0.74 -22.80
CA VAL A 231 -3.82 1.81 -23.75
C VAL A 231 -3.71 3.14 -23.01
N TYR A 232 -2.60 3.86 -23.23
CA TYR A 232 -2.50 5.25 -22.79
C TYR A 232 -3.44 6.08 -23.67
N TYR A 233 -4.50 6.63 -23.07
CA TYR A 233 -5.27 7.68 -23.71
C TYR A 233 -4.34 8.90 -23.84
N ASN A 234 -3.89 9.18 -25.07
CA ASN A 234 -3.25 10.45 -25.37
C ASN A 234 -4.24 11.57 -25.02
N SER A 235 -3.85 12.38 -24.03
CA SER A 235 -4.54 13.61 -23.64
C SER A 235 -4.31 14.69 -24.68
#